data_AF-A0A7C6HF64-F1
#
_entry.id   AF-A0A7C6HF64-F1
#
_cell.length_a   1.000
_cell.length_b   1.000
_cell.length_c   1.000
_cell.angle_alpha   90.00
_cell.angle_beta   90.00
_cell.angle_gamma   90.00
#
_symmetry.space_group_name_H-M   'P 1'
#
loop_
_entity.id
_entity.type
_entity.pdbx_description
1 polymer ?
#
loop_
_entity_poly.entity_id
_entity_poly.type
_entity_poly.pdbx_seq_one_letter_code
_entity_poly.pdbx_strand_id
1 'polypeptide(L)' 'MRKAIRIYVLATQLILTLALMGVIGIFIGKKYYSDNSMMTPILAGVGLIVGLFLDILFIFQFLRNEARHEKTT' A
#
# COMPACT_ATOMS: atom_id res chain seq x y z
N MET A 1 -22.77 -6.92 9.99
CA MET A 1 -22.11 -7.58 8.84
C MET A 1 -21.30 -6.62 7.95
N ARG A 2 -21.78 -5.40 7.62
CA ARG A 2 -21.06 -4.46 6.74
C ARG A 2 -19.67 -4.02 7.26
N LYS A 3 -19.47 -3.86 8.57
CA LYS A 3 -18.18 -3.44 9.17
C LYS A 3 -17.07 -4.51 9.02
N ALA A 4 -17.37 -5.79 9.26
CA ALA A 4 -16.39 -6.87 9.13
C ALA A 4 -15.91 -7.05 7.67
N ILE A 5 -16.83 -6.96 6.71
CA ILE A 5 -16.49 -7.03 5.28
C ILE A 5 -15.60 -5.85 4.86
N ARG A 6 -15.86 -4.63 5.38
CA ARG A 6 -15.00 -3.47 5.09
C ARG A 6 -13.58 -3.63 5.64
N ILE A 7 -13.44 -4.11 6.87
CA ILE A 7 -12.12 -4.37 7.48
C ILE A 7 -11.37 -5.43 6.67
N TYR A 8 -12.05 -6.48 6.22
CA TYR A 8 -11.46 -7.51 5.37
C TYR A 8 -10.96 -6.95 4.03
N VAL A 9 -11.76 -6.10 3.39
CA VAL A 9 -11.35 -5.43 2.14
C VAL A 9 -10.15 -4.52 2.37
N LEU A 10 -10.12 -3.74 3.45
CA LEU A 10 -8.97 -2.89 3.82
C LEU A 10 -7.70 -3.71 4.03
N ALA A 11 -7.78 -4.82 4.76
CA ALA A 11 -6.63 -5.70 5.00
C ALA A 11 -6.11 -6.32 3.70
N THR A 12 -7.02 -6.77 2.83
CA THR A 12 -6.67 -7.37 1.54
C THR A 12 -6.06 -6.32 0.60
N GLN A 13 -6.61 -5.11 0.58
CA GLN A 13 -6.06 -3.97 -0.15
C GLN A 13 -4.64 -3.68 0.33
N LEU A 14 -4.40 -3.58 1.63
CA LEU A 14 -3.08 -3.29 2.21
C LEU A 14 -2.02 -4.30 1.75
N ILE A 15 -2.33 -5.60 1.84
CA ILE A 15 -1.39 -6.66 1.42
C ILE A 15 -1.11 -6.55 -0.08
N LEU A 16 -2.13 -6.28 -0.90
CA LEU A 16 -1.97 -6.14 -2.35
C LEU A 16 -1.20 -4.88 -2.73
N THR A 17 -1.47 -3.73 -2.10
CA THR A 17 -0.75 -2.47 -2.36
C THR A 17 0.74 -2.64 -2.06
N LEU A 18 1.08 -3.22 -0.90
CA LEU A 18 2.45 -3.53 -0.54
C LEU A 18 3.12 -4.45 -1.56
N ALA A 19 2.48 -5.57 -1.89
CA ALA A 19 3.03 -6.53 -2.85
C ALA A 19 3.27 -5.87 -4.23
N LEU A 20 2.30 -5.12 -4.74
CA LEU A 20 2.40 -4.43 -6.02
C LEU A 20 3.51 -3.38 -6.02
N MET A 21 3.58 -2.54 -4.98
CA MET A 21 4.60 -1.50 -4.90
C MET A 21 6.01 -2.08 -4.71
N GLY A 22 6.15 -3.19 -3.98
CA GLY A 22 7.40 -3.94 -3.91
C GLY A 22 7.83 -4.50 -5.26
N VAL A 23 6.90 -5.11 -6.02
CA VAL A 23 7.16 -5.62 -7.38
C VAL A 23 7.55 -4.49 -8.33
N ILE A 24 6.88 -3.34 -8.26
CA ILE A 24 7.24 -2.15 -9.04
C ILE A 24 8.67 -1.70 -8.72
N GLY A 25 9.04 -1.66 -7.43
CA GLY A 25 10.40 -1.35 -7.00
C GLY A 25 11.46 -2.30 -7.58
N ILE A 26 11.18 -3.62 -7.56
CA ILE A 26 12.04 -4.63 -8.19
C ILE A 26 12.13 -4.41 -9.70
N PHE A 27 11.00 -4.15 -10.36
CA PHE A 27 10.94 -3.95 -11.81
C PHE A 27 11.76 -2.74 -12.24
N ILE A 28 11.62 -1.62 -11.53
CA ILE A 28 12.42 -0.40 -11.77
C ILE A 28 13.91 -0.70 -11.54
N GLY A 29 14.26 -1.37 -10.44
CA GLY A 29 15.64 -1.73 -10.14
C GLY A 29 16.29 -2.59 -11.22
N LYS A 30 15.58 -3.62 -11.69
CA LYS A 30 16.07 -4.48 -12.78
C LYS A 30 16.17 -3.76 -14.13
N LYS A 31 15.25 -2.84 -14.41
CA LYS A 31 15.19 -2.15 -15.71
C LYS A 31 16.24 -1.06 -15.87
N TYR A 32 16.54 -0.31 -14.80
CA TYR A 32 17.44 0.84 -14.86
C TYR A 32 18.83 0.57 -14.26
N TYR A 33 18.97 -0.44 -13.41
CA TYR A 33 20.20 -0.74 -12.68
C TYR A 33 20.57 -2.23 -12.74
N SER A 34 20.42 -2.85 -13.92
CA SER A 34 20.72 -4.28 -14.13
C SER A 34 22.12 -4.69 -13.68
N ASP A 35 23.09 -3.78 -13.80
CA ASP A 35 24.50 -4.05 -13.51
C ASP A 35 24.86 -3.85 -12.03
N ASN A 36 23.96 -3.24 -11.25
CA ASN A 36 24.16 -3.00 -9.82
C ASN A 36 23.22 -3.89 -8.99
N SER A 37 23.77 -5.02 -8.53
CA SER A 37 23.05 -6.03 -7.75
C SER A 37 22.45 -5.51 -6.44
N MET A 38 22.98 -4.42 -5.88
CA MET A 38 22.48 -3.82 -4.65
C MET A 38 21.31 -2.85 -4.88
N MET A 39 21.19 -2.24 -6.06
CA MET A 39 20.14 -1.25 -6.34
C MET A 39 18.74 -1.88 -6.40
N THR A 40 18.64 -3.11 -6.89
CA THR A 40 17.33 -3.80 -7.01
C THR A 40 16.65 -4.05 -5.66
N PRO A 41 17.33 -4.65 -4.64
CA PRO A 41 16.77 -4.78 -3.30
C PRO A 41 16.43 -3.43 -2.64
N ILE A 42 17.27 -2.41 -2.84
CA ILE A 42 17.03 -1.07 -2.28
C ILE A 42 15.74 -0.47 -2.86
N LEU A 43 15.58 -0.51 -4.17
CA LEU A 43 14.39 0.02 -4.84
C LEU A 43 13.12 -0.79 -4.53
N ALA A 44 13.25 -2.10 -4.32
CA ALA A 44 12.17 -2.93 -3.79
C ALA A 44 11.73 -2.47 -2.39
N GLY A 45 12.69 -2.23 -1.50
CA GLY A 45 12.44 -1.71 -0.16
C GLY A 45 11.79 -0.32 -0.18
N VAL A 46 12.26 0.58 -1.05
CA VAL A 46 11.63 1.89 -1.26
C VAL A 46 10.19 1.72 -1.74
N GLY A 47 9.93 0.82 -2.70
CA GLY A 47 8.59 0.49 -3.15
C GLY A 47 7.66 0.06 -2.01
N LEU A 48 8.13 -0.84 -1.14
CA LEU A 48 7.36 -1.28 0.03
C LEU A 48 7.05 -0.12 1.00
N ILE A 49 8.03 0.75 1.28
CA ILE A 49 7.84 1.91 2.15
C ILE A 49 6.79 2.87 1.56
N VAL A 50 6.85 3.14 0.25
CA VAL A 50 5.87 3.98 -0.43
C VAL A 50 4.49 3.34 -0.42
N GLY A 51 4.39 2.02 -0.64
CA GLY A 51 3.13 1.28 -0.53
C GLY A 51 2.51 1.40 0.86
N LEU A 52 3.32 1.21 1.91
CA LEU A 52 2.88 1.36 3.30
C LEU A 52 2.39 2.78 3.60
N PHE A 53 3.08 3.80 3.08
CA PHE A 53 2.66 5.18 3.24
C PHE A 53 1.31 5.46 2.58
N LEU A 54 1.08 4.95 1.38
CA LEU A 54 -0.21 5.07 0.69
C LEU A 54 -1.33 4.36 1.48
N ASP A 55 -1.07 3.17 2.01
CA ASP A 55 -2.06 2.44 2.81
C ASP A 55 -2.46 3.21 4.07
N ILE A 56 -1.50 3.84 4.77
CA ILE A 56 -1.80 4.70 5.92
C ILE A 56 -2.71 5.85 5.53
N LEU A 57 -2.46 6.51 4.38
CA LEU A 57 -3.31 7.58 3.88
C LEU A 57 -4.73 7.08 3.57
N PHE A 58 -4.86 5.89 2.96
CA PHE A 58 -6.17 5.30 2.67
C PHE A 58 -6.93 4.92 3.94
N ILE A 59 -6.26 4.33 4.93
CA ILE A 59 -6.86 4.02 6.23
C ILE A 59 -7.35 5.31 6.90
N PHE A 60 -6.54 6.37 6.89
CA PHE A 60 -6.91 7.64 7.50
C PHE A 60 -8.13 8.27 6.81
N GLN A 61 -8.17 8.26 5.48
CA GLN A 61 -9.34 8.71 4.71
C GLN A 61 -10.58 7.87 5.00
N PHE A 62 -10.42 6.55 5.12
CA PHE A 62 -11.50 5.64 5.45
C PHE A 62 -12.10 5.95 6.84
N LEU A 63 -11.25 6.08 7.87
CA LEU A 63 -11.68 6.44 9.23
C LEU A 63 -12.39 7.80 9.25
N ARG A 64 -11.85 8.79 8.54
CA ARG A 64 -12.45 10.12 8.42
C ARG A 64 -13.83 10.08 7.75
N ASN A 65 -14.00 9.22 6.74
CA ASN A 65 -15.28 9.07 6.05
C ASN A 65 -16.31 8.34 6.92
N GLU A 66 -15.92 7.29 7.66
CA GLU A 66 -16.82 6.63 8.61
C GLU A 66 -17.30 7.58 9.72
N ALA A 67 -16.39 8.37 10.29
CA ALA A 67 -16.73 9.35 11.33
C ALA A 67 -17.70 10.45 10.86
N ARG A 68 -17.77 10.73 9.55
CA ARG A 68 -18.69 11.72 8.97
C ARG A 68 -20.08 11.12 8.72
N HIS A 69 -20.15 9.85 8.34
CA HIS A 69 -21.43 9.16 8.15
C HIS A 69 -22.21 8.99 9.46
N GLU A 70 -21.54 8.79 10.59
CA GLU A 70 -22.20 8.69 11.91
C GLU A 70 -22.83 10.02 12.38
N LYS A 71 -22.41 11.18 11.86
CA LYS A 71 -22.98 12.48 12.26
C LYS A 71 -24.25 12.87 11.50
N THR A 72 -24.63 12.11 10.47
CA THR A 72 -25.75 12.44 9.57
C THR A 72 -26.93 11.49 9.74
N THR A 73 -26.85 10.56 10.71
CA THR A 73 -27.92 9.61 11.08
C THR A 73 -28.36 9.94 12.50
#